data_AF-A0A2E5S4T8-F1
#
_entry.id   AF-A0A2E5S4T8-F1
#
_cell.length_a   1.000
_cell.length_b   1.000
_cell.length_c   1.000
_cell.angle_alpha   90.00
_cell.angle_beta   90.00
_cell.angle_gamma   90.00
#
_symmetry.space_group_name_H-M   'P 1'
#
loop_
_entity.id
_entity.type
_entity.pdbx_description
1 polymer ?
#
loop_
_entity_poly.entity_id
_entity_poly.type
_entity_poly.pdbx_seq_one_letter_code
_entity_poly.pdbx_strand_id
1 'polypeptide(L)' 'MKEMSIEEIRKEGMAALRERLGPAGTITFLQDLGINKGNWTEERHEILGKKSMAEIVAEIKQPK' A
#
# COMPACT_ATOMS: atom_id res chain seq x y z
N MET A 1 -2.84 23.72 -23.41
CA MET A 1 -3.01 22.38 -22.79
C MET A 1 -3.80 22.58 -21.51
N LYS A 2 -4.77 21.71 -21.20
CA LYS A 2 -5.47 21.78 -19.91
C LYS A 2 -4.45 21.43 -18.83
N GLU A 3 -4.19 22.35 -17.90
CA GLU A 3 -3.32 22.05 -16.76
C GLU A 3 -3.98 21.00 -15.88
N MET A 4 -3.29 19.90 -15.65
CA MET A 4 -3.72 18.88 -14.71
C MET A 4 -3.40 19.35 -13.29
N SER A 5 -4.34 19.15 -12.39
CA SER A 5 -4.09 19.27 -10.96
C SER A 5 -3.04 18.24 -10.50
N ILE A 6 -2.44 18.50 -9.34
CA ILE A 6 -1.48 17.58 -8.71
C ILE A 6 -2.13 16.20 -8.49
N GLU A 7 -3.43 16.15 -8.17
CA GLU A 7 -4.16 14.89 -7.99
C GLU A 7 -4.31 14.12 -9.31
N GLU A 8 -4.65 14.81 -10.39
CA GLU A 8 -4.75 14.21 -11.73
C GLU A 8 -3.39 13.67 -12.19
N ILE A 9 -2.31 14.43 -11.98
CA ILE A 9 -0.94 13.97 -12.29
C ILE A 9 -0.58 12.70 -11.52
N ARG A 10 -0.92 12.63 -10.22
CA ARG A 10 -0.64 11.44 -9.40
C ARG A 10 -1.44 10.23 -9.87
N LYS A 11 -2.71 10.41 -10.21
CA LYS A 11 -3.55 9.32 -10.73
C LYS A 11 -3.02 8.78 -12.05
N GLU A 12 -2.67 9.67 -12.96
CA GLU A 12 -2.14 9.31 -14.28
C GLU A 12 -0.79 8.61 -14.16
N GLY A 13 0.12 9.15 -13.35
CA GLY A 13 1.42 8.52 -13.09
C GLY A 13 1.28 7.12 -12.49
N MET A 14 0.35 6.93 -11.55
CA MET A 14 0.11 5.61 -10.96
C MET A 14 -0.51 4.62 -11.95
N ALA A 15 -1.40 5.09 -12.83
CA ALA A 15 -1.96 4.28 -13.89
C ALA A 15 -0.87 3.81 -14.88
N ALA A 16 0.01 4.72 -15.32
CA ALA A 16 1.12 4.43 -16.21
C ALA A 16 2.11 3.43 -15.59
N LEU A 17 2.47 3.61 -14.31
CA LEU A 17 3.34 2.67 -13.60
C LEU A 17 2.73 1.26 -13.55
N ARG A 18 1.45 1.15 -13.18
CA ARG A 18 0.75 -0.13 -13.10
C ARG A 18 0.63 -0.81 -14.46
N GLU A 19 0.35 -0.07 -15.52
CA GLU A 19 0.25 -0.61 -16.88
C GLU A 19 1.60 -1.20 -17.34
N ARG A 20 2.70 -0.51 -17.05
CA ARG A 20 4.03 -0.91 -17.54
C ARG A 20 4.74 -1.95 -16.68
N LEU A 21 4.63 -1.83 -15.36
CA LEU A 21 5.38 -2.66 -14.41
C LEU A 21 4.54 -3.74 -13.74
N GLY A 22 3.21 -3.66 -13.90
CA GLY A 22 2.27 -4.46 -13.12
C GLY A 22 2.25 -4.05 -11.64
N PRO A 23 1.37 -4.67 -10.83
CA PRO A 23 1.21 -4.32 -9.42
C PRO A 23 2.49 -4.54 -8.59
N ALA A 24 3.16 -5.68 -8.76
CA ALA A 24 4.36 -6.02 -7.99
C ALA A 24 5.53 -5.08 -8.31
N GLY A 25 5.81 -4.85 -9.60
CA GLY A 25 6.88 -3.95 -10.03
C GLY A 25 6.65 -2.50 -9.63
N THR A 26 5.38 -2.05 -9.64
CA THR A 26 5.01 -0.71 -9.15
C THR A 26 5.30 -0.56 -7.65
N ILE A 27 4.92 -1.55 -6.83
CA ILE A 27 5.16 -1.51 -5.38
C ILE A 27 6.67 -1.46 -5.09
N THR A 28 7.47 -2.30 -5.75
CA THR A 28 8.93 -2.31 -5.58
C THR A 28 9.56 -0.98 -6.01
N PHE A 29 9.11 -0.40 -7.14
CA PHE A 29 9.58 0.90 -7.59
C PHE A 29 9.29 2.02 -6.58
N LEU A 30 8.08 2.05 -6.01
CA LEU A 30 7.72 3.05 -4.98
C LEU A 30 8.51 2.84 -3.67
N GLN A 31 8.79 1.58 -3.30
CA GLN A 31 9.67 1.24 -2.18
C GLN A 31 11.09 1.78 -2.38
N ASP A 32 11.67 1.57 -3.56
CA ASP A 32 13.01 2.05 -3.93
C ASP A 32 13.12 3.58 -3.92
N LEU A 33 12.07 4.29 -4.37
CA LEU A 33 11.98 5.75 -4.28
C LEU A 33 11.94 6.28 -2.82
N GLY A 34 11.95 5.41 -1.82
CA GLY A 34 11.93 5.80 -0.42
C GLY A 34 10.59 6.39 0.02
N ILE A 35 9.51 6.16 -0.75
CA ILE A 35 8.15 6.60 -0.40
C ILE A 35 7.65 5.84 0.84
N ASN A 36 8.20 4.67 1.12
CA ASN A 36 8.01 3.95 2.38
C ASN A 36 9.10 4.32 3.38
N LYS A 37 8.89 5.41 4.11
CA LYS A 37 9.49 5.56 5.44
C LYS A 37 8.54 4.91 6.45
N GLY A 38 9.01 3.87 7.12
CA GLY A 38 8.25 3.14 8.13
C GLY A 38 8.94 1.82 8.44
N ASN A 39 8.90 1.41 9.71
CA ASN A 39 9.41 0.12 10.11
C ASN A 39 8.23 -0.85 10.18
N TRP A 40 7.88 -1.45 9.04
CA TRP A 40 6.76 -2.40 8.98
C TRP A 40 6.89 -3.51 10.03
N THR A 41 8.11 -3.91 10.39
CA THR A 41 8.31 -4.93 11.43
C THR A 41 7.80 -4.47 12.79
N GLU A 42 8.08 -3.21 13.17
CA GLU A 42 7.59 -2.59 14.39
C GLU A 42 6.09 -2.28 14.30
N GLU A 43 5.65 -1.63 13.22
CA GLU A 43 4.24 -1.28 13.00
C GLU A 43 3.33 -2.52 12.99
N ARG A 44 3.79 -3.62 12.38
CA ARG A 44 3.07 -4.90 12.41
C ARG A 44 2.90 -5.41 13.84
N HIS A 45 3.92 -5.27 14.69
CA HIS A 45 3.82 -5.69 16.10
C HIS A 45 2.82 -4.82 16.86
N GLU A 46 2.74 -3.53 16.57
CA GLU A 46 1.75 -2.64 17.18
C GLU A 46 0.32 -2.96 16.72
N ILE A 47 0.12 -3.19 15.41
CA ILE A 47 -1.21 -3.42 14.82
C ILE A 47 -1.75 -4.82 15.13
N LEU A 48 -0.92 -5.86 14.96
CA LEU A 48 -1.36 -7.25 15.05
C LEU A 48 -1.00 -7.91 16.39
N GLY A 49 -0.06 -7.36 17.15
CA GLY A 49 0.43 -7.95 18.39
C GLY A 49 0.92 -9.39 18.18
N LYS A 50 0.50 -10.28 19.08
CA LYS A 50 0.82 -11.72 19.05
C LYS A 50 -0.33 -12.58 18.49
N LYS A 51 -1.30 -11.97 17.79
CA LYS A 51 -2.47 -12.69 17.28
C LYS A 51 -2.06 -13.75 16.26
N SER A 52 -2.61 -14.95 16.42
CA SER A 52 -2.59 -15.99 15.42
C SER A 52 -3.49 -15.64 14.24
N MET A 53 -3.25 -16.29 13.10
CA MET A 53 -4.09 -16.12 11.91
C MET A 53 -5.56 -16.48 12.19
N ALA A 54 -5.81 -17.49 13.03
CA ALA A 54 -7.15 -17.90 13.40
C ALA A 54 -7.91 -16.80 14.16
N GLU A 55 -7.23 -16.11 15.08
CA GLU A 55 -7.80 -14.98 15.83
C GLU A 55 -8.12 -13.80 14.91
N ILE A 56 -7.22 -13.48 13.97
CA ILE A 56 -7.45 -12.42 12.98
C ILE A 56 -8.68 -12.74 12.11
N VAL A 57 -8.81 -13.98 11.62
CA VAL A 57 -9.96 -14.38 10.82
C VAL A 57 -11.25 -14.36 11.64
N ALA A 58 -11.21 -14.71 12.92
CA ALA A 58 -12.37 -14.64 13.80
C ALA A 58 -12.85 -13.20 13.99
N GLU A 59 -11.95 -12.24 14.20
CA GLU A 59 -12.27 -10.81 14.31
C GLU A 59 -12.91 -10.26 13.03
N ILE A 60 -12.38 -10.60 11.85
CA ILE A 60 -12.94 -10.17 10.56
C ILE A 60 -14.38 -10.69 10.37
N LYS A 61 -14.67 -11.89 10.89
CA LYS A 61 -15.98 -12.53 10.77
C LYS A 61 -16.99 -12.05 11.81
N GLN A 62 -16.57 -11.31 12.82
CA GLN A 62 -17.49 -10.72 13.78
C GLN A 62 -18.12 -9.46 13.15
N PRO A 63 -19.44 -9.45 12.89
CA PRO A 63 -20.11 -8.22 12.49
C PRO A 63 -20.00 -7.19 13.62
N LYS A 64 -19.67 -5.94 13.27
CA LYS A 64 -19.72 -4.79 14.18
C LYS A 64 -21.15 -4.49 14.62
#